data_AF-A0A543NHG1-F1
#
_entry.id   AF-A0A543NHG1-F1
#
_cell.length_a   1.000
_cell.length_b   1.000
_cell.length_c   1.000
_cell.angle_alpha   90.00
_cell.angle_beta   90.00
_cell.angle_gamma   90.00
#
_symmetry.space_group_name_H-M   'P 1'
#
loop_
_entity.id
_entity.type
_entity.pdbx_description
1 polymer ?
#
loop_
_entity_poly.entity_id
_entity_poly.type
_entity_poly.pdbx_seq_one_letter_code
_entity_poly.pdbx_strand_id
1 'polypeptide(L)'
;MSTLEHAREAKRLVRERFGADPRVVGVGITRDTAAGYTVEVRLASRLDVTPPGQVRSEIGGDTAEVPVSWRVTGPVRPSEA
;
A
#
# COMPACT_ATOMS: atom_id res chain seq x y z
N MET A 1 -14.10 -10.18 2.75
CA MET A 1 -12.89 -10.10 1.90
C MET A 1 -12.93 -8.77 1.17
N SER A 2 -11.82 -8.04 1.08
CA SER A 2 -11.77 -6.76 0.37
C SER A 2 -12.01 -6.95 -1.13
N THR A 3 -12.76 -6.05 -1.77
CA THR A 3 -12.92 -6.03 -3.22
C THR A 3 -11.80 -5.21 -3.89
N LEU A 4 -11.66 -5.33 -5.21
CA LEU A 4 -10.71 -4.50 -5.96
C LEU A 4 -11.06 -3.01 -5.85
N GLU A 5 -12.35 -2.67 -5.75
CA GLU A 5 -12.81 -1.29 -5.58
C GLU A 5 -12.37 -0.74 -4.22
N HIS A 6 -12.59 -1.49 -3.14
CA HIS A 6 -12.07 -1.11 -1.82
C HIS A 6 -10.55 -0.97 -1.82
N ALA A 7 -9.83 -1.84 -2.52
CA ALA A 7 -8.38 -1.72 -2.64
C ALA A 7 -7.94 -0.47 -3.42
N ARG A 8 -8.70 -0.04 -4.44
CA ARG A 8 -8.43 1.21 -5.17
C ARG A 8 -8.66 2.43 -4.30
N GLU A 9 -9.73 2.43 -3.52
CA GLU A 9 -10.01 3.52 -2.59
C GLU A 9 -8.98 3.55 -1.45
N ALA A 10 -8.66 2.40 -0.86
CA ALA A 10 -7.60 2.30 0.14
C ALA A 10 -6.24 2.77 -0.43
N LYS A 11 -5.92 2.41 -1.68
CA LYS A 11 -4.72 2.92 -2.37
C LYS A 11 -4.74 4.45 -2.48
N ARG A 12 -5.89 5.05 -2.81
CA ARG A 12 -6.04 6.52 -2.87
C ARG A 12 -5.75 7.15 -1.51
N LEU A 13 -6.38 6.66 -0.45
CA LEU A 13 -6.17 7.13 0.93
C LEU A 13 -4.72 6.98 1.39
N VAL A 14 -4.09 5.84 1.11
CA VAL A 14 -2.68 5.58 1.43
C VAL A 14 -1.76 6.53 0.63
N ARG A 15 -2.07 6.79 -0.64
CA ARG A 15 -1.30 7.73 -1.46
C ARG A 15 -1.45 9.17 -0.98
N GLU A 16 -2.63 9.58 -0.55
CA GLU A 16 -2.83 10.92 0.03
C GLU A 16 -2.05 11.08 1.34
N ARG A 17 -1.99 10.03 2.16
CA ARG A 17 -1.28 10.06 3.44
C ARG A 17 0.24 10.02 3.32
N PHE A 18 0.77 9.19 2.43
CA PHE A 18 2.21 8.89 2.36
C PHE A 18 2.88 9.31 1.05
N GLY A 19 2.13 9.64 0.01
CA GLY A 19 2.68 9.93 -1.32
C GLY A 19 3.51 11.21 -1.41
N ALA A 20 3.45 12.08 -0.40
CA ALA A 20 4.31 13.25 -0.28
C ALA A 20 5.67 12.93 0.38
N ASP A 21 5.84 11.76 1.00
CA ASP A 21 7.11 11.37 1.61
C ASP A 21 8.10 10.96 0.50
N PRO A 22 9.29 11.59 0.42
CA PRO A 22 10.27 11.31 -0.63
C PRO A 22 10.83 9.89 -0.57
N ARG A 23 10.65 9.18 0.55
CA ARG A 23 11.02 7.77 0.69
C ARG A 23 10.00 6.85 0.04
N VAL A 24 8.79 7.31 -0.27
CA VAL A 24 7.76 6.49 -0.93
C VAL A 24 7.96 6.54 -2.45
N VAL A 25 8.35 5.42 -3.03
CA VAL A 25 8.58 5.29 -4.48
C VAL A 25 7.32 4.88 -5.23
N GLY A 26 6.29 4.40 -4.52
CA GLY A 26 5.00 4.09 -5.11
C GLY A 26 4.02 3.40 -4.17
N VAL A 27 2.76 3.38 -4.58
CA VAL A 27 1.68 2.65 -3.88
C VAL A 27 0.99 1.75 -4.89
N GLY A 28 1.00 0.45 -4.62
CA GLY A 28 0.47 -0.61 -5.48
C GLY A 28 -0.69 -1.37 -4.82
N ILE A 29 -1.39 -2.17 -5.62
CA ILE A 29 -2.35 -3.16 -5.14
C ILE A 29 -1.78 -4.52 -5.51
N THR A 30 -1.74 -5.43 -4.55
CA THR A 30 -1.39 -6.83 -4.75
C THR A 30 -2.60 -7.68 -4.39
N ARG A 31 -2.73 -8.84 -5.05
CA ARG A 31 -3.75 -9.82 -4.71
C ARG A 31 -3.13 -10.85 -3.78
N ASP A 32 -3.73 -11.01 -2.62
CA ASP A 32 -3.37 -12.03 -1.64
C ASP A 32 -4.42 -13.14 -1.68
N THR A 33 -4.00 -14.39 -1.80
CA THR A 33 -4.92 -15.53 -1.93
C THR A 33 -5.73 -15.80 -0.66
N ALA A 34 -5.28 -15.32 0.51
CA ALA A 34 -5.97 -15.48 1.79
C ALA A 34 -6.77 -14.21 2.19
N ALA A 35 -6.23 -13.02 1.93
CA ALA A 35 -6.83 -11.74 2.34
C ALA A 35 -7.62 -11.02 1.23
N GLY A 36 -7.55 -11.48 -0.02
CA GLY A 36 -8.18 -10.83 -1.17
C GLY A 36 -7.25 -9.81 -1.83
N TYR A 37 -7.40 -8.53 -1.51
CA TYR A 37 -6.53 -7.46 -2.02
C TYR A 37 -5.83 -6.72 -0.89
N THR A 38 -4.55 -6.43 -1.11
CA THR A 38 -3.65 -5.74 -0.19
C THR A 38 -3.06 -4.52 -0.87
N VAL A 39 -2.89 -3.42 -0.14
CA VAL A 39 -2.18 -2.24 -0.62
C VAL A 39 -0.73 -2.31 -0.18
N GLU A 40 0.19 -2.25 -1.14
CA GLU A 40 1.64 -2.29 -0.90
C GLU A 40 2.22 -0.88 -1.06
N VAL A 41 2.84 -0.36 -0.01
CA VAL A 41 3.63 0.89 -0.06
C VAL A 41 5.08 0.52 -0.33
N ARG A 42 5.60 0.96 -1.47
CA ARG A 42 7.00 0.74 -1.85
C ARG A 42 7.85 1.89 -1.36
N LEU A 43 8.91 1.56 -0.65
CA LEU A 43 9.79 2.51 0.01
C LEU A 43 11.23 2.38 -0.52
N ALA A 44 11.88 3.51 -0.81
CA ALA A 44 13.30 3.58 -1.13
C ALA A 44 14.16 3.19 0.10
N SER A 45 13.70 3.56 1.29
CA SER A 45 14.36 3.30 2.57
C SER A 45 13.31 3.04 3.67
N ARG A 46 13.71 2.50 4.81
CA ARG A 46 12.78 2.29 5.93
C ARG A 46 12.17 3.63 6.38
N LEU A 47 10.86 3.60 6.63
CA LEU A 47 10.15 4.66 7.33
C LEU A 47 10.23 4.38 8.84
N ASP A 48 10.47 5.40 9.65
CA ASP A 48 10.40 5.32 11.13
C ASP A 48 8.95 5.38 11.66
N VAL A 49 7.99 5.07 10.79
CA VAL A 49 6.57 4.98 11.14
C VAL A 49 6.22 3.49 11.24
N THR A 50 5.09 3.12 11.82
CA THR A 50 4.58 1.75 11.68
C THR A 50 3.55 1.74 10.54
N PRO A 51 3.52 0.71 9.67
CA PRO A 51 2.43 0.58 8.72
C PRO A 51 1.09 0.63 9.47
N PRO A 52 0.05 1.25 8.91
CA PRO A 52 -1.26 1.30 9.57
C PRO A 52 -1.88 -0.09 9.77
N GLY A 53 -1.31 -1.14 9.15
CA GLY A 53 -1.77 -2.52 9.22
C GLY A 53 -2.98 -2.74 8.33
N GLN A 54 -4.00 -1.90 8.49
CA GLN A 54 -5.21 -1.87 7.68
C GLN A 54 -5.66 -0.43 7.44
N VAL A 55 -6.39 -0.22 6.34
CA VAL A 55 -7.08 1.03 6.02
C VAL A 55 -8.54 0.70 5.80
N ARG A 56 -9.41 1.45 6.49
CA ARG A 56 -10.85 1.38 6.28
C ARG A 56 -11.19 2.11 4.98
N SER A 57 -11.83 1.39 4.06
CA SER A 57 -12.41 1.92 2.83
C SER A 57 -13.93 1.97 2.97
N GLU A 58 -14.55 3.04 2.47
CA GLU A 58 -16.01 3.18 2.39
C GLU A 58 -16.41 3.53 0.95
N ILE A 59 -17.27 2.72 0.33
CA ILE A 59 -17.74 2.91 -1.05
C ILE A 59 -19.25 2.66 -1.08
N GLY A 60 -20.03 3.70 -1.37
CA GLY A 60 -21.49 3.56 -1.50
C GLY A 60 -22.19 3.03 -0.25
N GLY A 61 -21.62 3.24 0.94
CA GLY A 61 -22.12 2.70 2.21
C GLY A 61 -21.59 1.32 2.60
N ASP A 62 -20.87 0.62 1.71
CA ASP A 62 -20.15 -0.60 2.05
C ASP A 62 -18.78 -0.25 2.67
N THR A 63 -18.44 -0.91 3.78
CA THR A 63 -17.17 -0.71 4.48
C THR A 63 -16.34 -1.97 4.44
N ALA A 64 -15.07 -1.84 4.05
CA ALA A 64 -14.10 -2.93 4.11
C ALA A 64 -12.77 -2.50 4.74
N GLU A 65 -12.17 -3.41 5.51
CA GLU A 65 -10.79 -3.27 5.97
C GLU A 65 -9.84 -3.85 4.92
N VAL A 66 -8.95 -3.01 4.39
CA VAL A 66 -7.96 -3.38 3.39
C VAL A 66 -6.60 -3.44 4.05
N PRO A 67 -5.91 -4.60 4.07
CA PRO A 67 -4.57 -4.70 4.62
C PRO A 67 -3.59 -3.80 3.86
N VAL A 68 -2.68 -3.18 4.62
CA VAL A 68 -1.61 -2.33 4.10
C VAL A 68 -0.27 -2.85 4.58
N SER A 69 0.64 -3.12 3.66
CA SER A 69 1.99 -3.58 3.95
C SER A 69 3.03 -2.62 3.39
N TRP A 70 4.21 -2.68 3.99
CA TRP A 70 5.38 -1.95 3.53
C TRP A 70 6.35 -2.89 2.83
N ARG A 71 6.93 -2.40 1.75
CA ARG A 71 7.99 -3.09 1.04
C ARG A 71 9.13 -2.12 0.77
N VAL A 72 10.27 -2.35 1.42
CA VAL A 72 11.49 -1.61 1.10
C VAL A 72 12.07 -2.22 -0.17
N THR A 73 12.10 -1.44 -1.25
CA THR A 73 12.62 -1.89 -2.56
C THR A 73 14.12 -1.67 -2.71
N GLY A 74 14.78 -0.99 -1.76
CA GLY A 74 16.21 -0.68 -1.81
C GLY A 74 16.60 0.15 -3.04
N PRO A 75 17.86 0.59 -3.17
CA PRO A 75 18.33 1.08 -4.46
C PRO A 75 18.33 -0.11 -5.43
N VAL A 76 17.56 0.00 -6.53
CA VAL A 76 17.84 -0.79 -7.74
C VAL A 76 19.17 -0.28 -8.26
N ARG A 77 20.28 -0.75 -7.70
CA ARG A 77 21.56 -0.65 -8.40
C ARG A 77 21.46 -1.67 -9.54
N PRO A 78 21.56 -1.27 -10.82
CA PRO A 78 21.96 -2.25 -11.83
C PRO A 78 23.29 -2.81 -11.31
N SER A 79 23.40 -4.15 -11.20
CA SER A 79 24.72 -4.72 -11.03
C SER A 79 25.48 -4.39 -12.31
N GLU A 80 26.34 -3.39 -12.27
CA GLU A 80 27.38 -3.26 -13.28
C GLU A 80 28.22 -4.54 -13.19
N ALA A 81 28.06 -5.38 -14.21
CA ALA A 81 28.87 -6.54 -14.51
C ALA A 81 29.68 -6.23 -15.77
#